data_AF-X0RT06-F1
#
_entry.id   AF-X0RT06-F1
#
_cell.length_a   1.000
_cell.length_b   1.000
_cell.length_c   1.000
_cell.angle_alpha   90.00
_cell.angle_beta   90.00
_cell.angle_gamma   90.00
#
_symmetry.space_group_name_H-M   'P 1'
#
loop_
_entity.id
_entity.type
_entity.pdbx_description
1 polymer ?
#
loop_
_entity_poly.entity_id
_entity_poly.type
_entity_poly.pdbx_seq_one_letter_code
_entity_poly.pdbx_strand_id
1 'polypeptide(L)'
;VVYAHQHGVMHRDLKPGNILVDADGEPHILDFGLAKLTDTSEQVAQETVMTSIPGKIIGTLAFMSPEQASGQPSAIDVRTDVYSLGMILYRVLTDNFPYDVNGSMLTILRNIQEIEPIRPSKLVRRFNTEVEAILLKALAKEPSYRYQSSAELQHDVEYWLKGLPIAARSDSSIYLLRKLLNRHRYTSTVVGLLLLIVLGFSYASFDLYVTAKKTEGKAKAIAEESAAKAAKNIALEQRVLELRVGSFSNFLQALDAGRLAQLQYMPKYFR
;
A
#
# COMPACT_ATOMS: atom_id res chain seq x y z
N VAL A 1 16.55 27.83 6.00
CA VAL A 1 15.10 28.15 6.02
C VAL A 1 14.39 27.63 7.27
N VAL A 2 14.44 26.33 7.57
CA VAL A 2 13.78 25.74 8.77
C VAL A 2 14.13 26.49 10.05
N TYR A 3 15.41 26.77 10.28
CA TYR A 3 15.88 27.55 11.43
C TYR A 3 15.19 28.92 11.52
N ALA A 4 15.09 29.67 10.42
CA ALA A 4 14.44 30.98 10.40
C ALA A 4 12.93 30.87 10.71
N HIS A 5 12.24 29.89 10.11
CA HIS A 5 10.82 29.64 10.34
C HIS A 5 10.51 29.33 11.82
N GLN A 6 11.38 28.55 12.48
CA GLN A 6 11.26 28.26 13.92
C GLN A 6 11.39 29.50 14.81
N HIS A 7 12.05 30.55 14.32
CA HIS A 7 12.18 31.84 14.99
C HIS A 7 11.16 32.88 14.49
N GLY A 8 10.13 32.45 13.76
CA GLY A 8 9.06 33.32 13.24
C GLY A 8 9.48 34.20 12.06
N VAL A 9 10.65 33.94 11.45
CA VAL A 9 11.17 34.72 10.33
C VAL A 9 10.92 33.99 9.01
N MET A 10 10.15 34.61 8.12
CA MET A 10 9.99 34.16 6.73
C MET A 10 10.95 34.90 5.81
N HIS A 11 11.38 34.25 4.73
CA HIS A 11 12.28 34.87 3.76
C HIS A 11 11.53 35.73 2.74
N ARG A 12 10.44 35.21 2.15
CA ARG A 12 9.54 35.88 1.17
C ARG A 12 10.16 36.26 -0.18
N ASP A 13 11.47 36.22 -0.33
CA ASP A 13 12.13 36.48 -1.63
C ASP A 13 13.16 35.38 -1.99
N LEU A 14 12.86 34.10 -1.71
CA LEU A 14 13.82 33.03 -2.00
C LEU A 14 13.99 32.87 -3.52
N LYS A 15 15.23 33.03 -3.97
CA LYS A 15 15.65 32.86 -5.37
C LYS A 15 17.13 32.53 -5.43
N PRO A 16 17.65 32.00 -6.55
CA PRO A 16 19.07 31.65 -6.67
C PRO A 16 20.02 32.82 -6.38
N GLY A 17 19.64 34.05 -6.74
CA GLY A 17 20.44 35.24 -6.45
C GLY A 17 20.61 35.57 -4.96
N ASN A 18 19.77 35.01 -4.08
CA ASN A 18 19.84 35.18 -2.62
C ASN A 18 20.47 33.93 -1.94
N ILE A 19 21.09 33.04 -2.72
CA ILE A 19 21.80 31.86 -2.22
C ILE A 19 23.24 31.94 -2.73
N LEU A 20 24.18 32.16 -1.83
CA LEU A 20 25.61 32.08 -2.13
C LEU A 20 26.12 30.69 -1.84
N VAL A 21 27.04 30.20 -2.66
CA VAL A 21 27.76 28.95 -2.39
C VAL A 21 29.19 29.34 -2.04
N ASP A 22 29.67 28.91 -0.88
CA ASP A 22 31.04 29.20 -0.45
C ASP A 22 32.08 28.30 -1.14
N ALA A 23 33.34 28.43 -0.73
CA ALA A 23 34.45 27.65 -1.31
C ALA A 23 34.37 26.15 -1.00
N ASP A 24 33.66 25.76 0.06
CA ASP A 24 33.46 24.36 0.47
C ASP A 24 32.23 23.74 -0.22
N GLY A 25 31.47 24.54 -0.97
CA GLY A 25 30.27 24.10 -1.67
C GLY A 25 28.99 24.21 -0.83
N GLU A 26 29.06 24.84 0.35
CA GLU A 26 27.93 24.98 1.25
C GLU A 26 27.06 26.20 0.87
N PRO A 27 25.73 26.04 0.74
CA PRO A 27 24.83 27.12 0.39
C PRO A 27 24.45 27.97 1.62
N HIS A 28 24.64 29.29 1.50
CA HIS A 28 24.28 30.31 2.47
C HIS A 28 23.16 31.19 1.94
N ILE A 29 22.10 31.36 2.73
CA ILE A 29 20.95 32.19 2.37
C ILE A 29 21.20 33.62 2.86
N LEU A 30 21.06 34.58 1.95
CA LEU A 30 21.20 36.01 2.23
C LEU A 30 19.84 36.70 2.32
N ASP A 31 19.84 37.95 2.81
CA ASP A 31 18.74 38.91 2.66
C ASP A 31 17.35 38.37 3.04
N PHE A 32 17.25 37.82 4.25
CA PHE A 32 15.94 37.53 4.85
C PHE A 32 15.09 38.79 4.82
N GLY A 33 13.86 38.68 4.30
CA GLY A 33 12.98 39.77 3.89
C GLY A 33 12.45 40.69 4.99
N LEU A 34 13.27 41.06 5.97
CA LEU A 34 13.01 42.03 7.03
C LEU A 34 12.58 43.39 6.47
N ALA A 35 12.99 43.75 5.25
CA ALA A 35 12.58 44.98 4.56
C ALA A 35 11.14 44.91 3.99
N LYS A 36 10.62 43.71 3.65
CA LYS A 36 9.30 43.54 3.00
C LYS A 36 8.12 43.48 3.97
N LEU A 37 8.33 43.63 5.28
CA LEU A 37 7.24 43.68 6.27
C LEU A 37 6.49 45.03 6.25
N THR A 38 7.11 46.07 5.70
CA THR A 38 6.58 47.44 5.62
C THR A 38 5.96 47.79 4.27
N ASP A 39 6.32 47.08 3.20
CA ASP A 39 5.98 47.49 1.84
C ASP A 39 4.84 46.65 1.26
N THR A 40 3.65 47.21 1.41
CA THR A 40 2.41 46.80 0.76
C THR A 40 2.64 46.71 -0.76
N SER A 41 1.93 45.82 -1.43
CA SER A 41 2.05 45.40 -2.84
C SER A 41 2.23 46.52 -3.89
N GLU A 42 1.85 47.76 -3.59
CA GLU A 42 2.10 48.93 -4.46
C GLU A 42 3.58 49.35 -4.52
N GLN A 43 4.33 49.19 -3.43
CA GLN A 43 5.75 49.55 -3.37
C GLN A 43 6.65 48.47 -3.99
N VAL A 44 6.30 47.18 -3.92
CA VAL A 44 7.06 46.13 -4.64
C VAL A 44 6.97 46.34 -6.15
N ALA A 45 5.82 46.79 -6.66
CA ALA A 45 5.68 47.18 -8.06
C ALA A 45 6.48 48.47 -8.36
N GLN A 46 6.47 49.47 -7.47
CA GLN A 46 7.20 50.73 -7.68
C GLN A 46 8.72 50.62 -7.53
N GLU A 47 9.26 49.96 -6.50
CA GLU A 47 10.72 49.76 -6.31
C GLU A 47 11.33 48.87 -7.38
N THR A 48 10.62 47.79 -7.76
CA THR A 48 11.07 46.91 -8.84
C THR A 48 11.09 47.64 -10.18
N VAL A 49 10.21 48.63 -10.38
CA VAL A 49 10.20 49.51 -11.57
C VAL A 49 11.24 50.64 -11.47
N MET A 50 11.51 51.18 -10.28
CA MET A 50 12.42 52.33 -10.09
C MET A 50 13.91 52.00 -10.23
N THR A 51 14.32 50.72 -10.11
CA THR A 51 15.74 50.34 -10.04
C THR A 51 16.24 49.41 -11.15
N SER A 52 15.46 49.12 -12.19
CA SER A 52 15.69 47.90 -12.97
C SER A 52 16.07 48.07 -14.44
N ILE A 53 17.12 47.34 -14.80
CA ILE A 53 17.43 46.91 -16.17
C ILE A 53 16.33 45.92 -16.63
N PRO A 54 15.73 46.08 -17.83
CA PRO A 54 14.77 45.13 -18.39
C PRO A 54 15.34 43.70 -18.39
N GLY A 55 14.61 42.75 -17.80
CA GLY A 55 15.01 41.33 -17.67
C GLY A 55 15.31 40.88 -16.24
N LYS A 56 15.87 41.74 -15.38
CA LYS A 56 16.14 41.39 -13.96
C LYS A 56 14.87 41.29 -13.11
N ILE A 57 13.88 42.14 -13.42
CA ILE A 57 12.52 42.10 -12.83
C ILE A 57 11.86 40.75 -13.13
N ILE A 58 11.88 40.34 -14.39
CA ILE A 58 11.27 39.10 -14.89
C ILE A 58 11.87 37.89 -14.17
N GLY A 59 13.19 37.89 -13.97
CA GLY A 59 13.89 36.82 -13.25
C GLY A 59 13.50 36.68 -11.77
N THR A 60 13.10 37.76 -11.10
CA THR A 60 12.65 37.69 -9.69
C THR A 60 11.18 37.24 -9.58
N LEU A 61 10.32 37.70 -10.49
CA LEU A 61 8.90 37.32 -10.51
C LEU A 61 8.70 35.81 -10.67
N ALA A 62 9.57 35.15 -11.45
CA ALA A 62 9.46 33.73 -11.74
C ALA A 62 9.44 32.82 -10.50
N PHE A 63 10.06 33.25 -9.38
CA PHE A 63 10.15 32.48 -8.14
C PHE A 63 9.06 32.81 -7.10
N MET A 64 8.17 33.76 -7.42
CA MET A 64 7.05 34.11 -6.55
C MET A 64 6.06 32.96 -6.42
N SER A 65 5.48 32.81 -5.25
CA SER A 65 4.36 31.89 -5.03
C SER A 65 3.03 32.46 -5.56
N PRO A 66 2.01 31.62 -5.79
CA PRO A 66 0.67 32.05 -6.19
C PRO A 66 0.06 33.11 -5.27
N GLU A 67 0.21 32.96 -3.95
CA GLU A 67 -0.29 33.91 -2.96
C GLU A 67 0.48 35.24 -2.94
N GLN A 68 1.75 35.25 -3.33
CA GLN A 68 2.49 36.49 -3.58
C GLN A 68 2.05 37.16 -4.87
N ALA A 69 1.82 36.37 -5.92
CA ALA A 69 1.38 36.86 -7.22
C ALA A 69 -0.07 37.39 -7.20
N SER A 70 -0.92 36.91 -6.29
CA SER A 70 -2.28 37.40 -6.09
C SER A 70 -2.34 38.72 -5.30
N GLY A 71 -1.22 39.12 -4.67
CA GLY A 71 -1.13 40.37 -3.92
C GLY A 71 -1.96 40.39 -2.64
N GLN A 72 -2.29 39.24 -2.05
CA GLN A 72 -3.06 39.11 -0.81
C GLN A 72 -2.13 38.86 0.39
N PRO A 73 -1.77 39.88 1.19
CA PRO A 73 -0.76 39.74 2.24
C PRO A 73 -1.17 38.75 3.34
N SER A 74 -2.47 38.60 3.59
CA SER A 74 -3.02 37.67 4.58
C SER A 74 -2.85 36.19 4.21
N ALA A 75 -2.62 35.88 2.94
CA ALA A 75 -2.40 34.52 2.46
C ALA A 75 -0.93 34.09 2.51
N ILE A 76 0.01 35.02 2.75
CA ILE A 76 1.45 34.76 2.79
C ILE A 76 1.84 34.17 4.14
N ASP A 77 2.41 32.97 4.12
CA ASP A 77 2.94 32.29 5.29
C ASP A 77 4.21 31.47 4.96
N VAL A 78 4.68 30.63 5.88
CA VAL A 78 5.90 29.82 5.71
C VAL A 78 5.88 28.91 4.48
N ARG A 79 4.69 28.57 3.95
CA ARG A 79 4.50 27.73 2.75
C ARG A 79 4.78 28.49 1.46
N THR A 80 4.88 29.82 1.53
CA THR A 80 5.41 30.66 0.46
C THR A 80 6.86 30.32 0.19
N ASP A 81 7.69 30.23 1.23
CA ASP A 81 9.10 29.86 1.09
C ASP A 81 9.25 28.40 0.60
N VAL A 82 8.35 27.50 0.98
CA VAL A 82 8.31 26.11 0.46
C VAL A 82 8.12 26.11 -1.06
N TYR A 83 7.21 26.94 -1.58
CA TYR A 83 6.98 27.05 -3.02
C TYR A 83 8.23 27.57 -3.74
N SER A 84 8.84 28.65 -3.23
CA SER A 84 10.06 29.23 -3.82
C SER A 84 11.24 28.25 -3.79
N LEU A 85 11.42 27.46 -2.73
CA LEU A 85 12.39 26.35 -2.70
C LEU A 85 12.07 25.29 -3.75
N GLY A 86 10.80 24.93 -3.93
CA GLY A 86 10.34 24.04 -5.00
C GLY A 86 10.70 24.57 -6.39
N MET A 87 10.53 25.87 -6.63
CA MET A 87 10.90 26.54 -7.88
C MET A 87 12.41 26.49 -8.14
N ILE A 88 13.21 26.77 -7.11
CA ILE A 88 14.68 26.68 -7.19
C ILE A 88 15.10 25.25 -7.52
N LEU A 89 14.59 24.26 -6.79
CA LEU A 89 14.91 22.85 -7.00
C LEU A 89 14.49 22.39 -8.40
N TYR A 90 13.30 22.79 -8.86
CA TYR A 90 12.82 22.48 -10.21
C TYR A 90 13.79 23.02 -11.26
N ARG A 91 14.19 24.29 -11.13
CA ARG A 91 15.10 24.95 -12.07
C ARG A 91 16.48 24.28 -12.08
N VAL A 92 17.03 23.96 -10.92
CA VAL A 92 18.33 23.28 -10.80
C VAL A 92 18.31 21.91 -11.49
N LEU A 93 17.20 21.16 -11.36
CA LEU A 93 17.10 19.79 -11.86
C LEU A 93 16.69 19.68 -13.33
N THR A 94 16.05 20.71 -13.89
CA THR A 94 15.48 20.65 -15.25
C THR A 94 16.05 21.72 -16.18
N ASP A 95 16.77 22.71 -15.65
CA ASP A 95 17.16 23.95 -16.34
C ASP A 95 15.99 24.69 -17.02
N ASN A 96 14.77 24.44 -16.54
CA ASN A 96 13.55 25.03 -17.08
C ASN A 96 12.68 25.56 -15.94
N PHE A 97 11.74 26.45 -16.26
CA PHE A 97 10.67 26.81 -15.34
C PHE A 97 9.48 25.85 -15.52
N PRO A 98 8.71 25.59 -14.45
CA PRO A 98 7.54 24.73 -14.53
C PRO A 98 6.38 25.33 -15.35
N TYR A 99 6.41 26.64 -15.61
CA TYR A 99 5.44 27.36 -16.44
C TYR A 99 6.17 28.42 -17.28
N ASP A 100 5.48 28.95 -18.28
CA ASP A 100 6.03 30.00 -19.13
C ASP A 100 6.21 31.31 -18.34
N VAL A 101 7.43 31.84 -18.38
CA VAL A 101 7.83 33.09 -17.71
C VAL A 101 8.22 34.19 -18.70
N ASN A 102 7.84 34.02 -19.97
CA ASN A 102 8.03 35.02 -21.01
C ASN A 102 6.83 35.96 -21.12
N GLY A 103 7.07 37.19 -21.60
CA GLY A 103 6.03 38.17 -21.88
C GLY A 103 5.84 39.22 -20.78
N SER A 104 4.61 39.74 -20.68
CA SER A 104 4.30 40.84 -19.75
C SER A 104 4.28 40.35 -18.30
N MET A 105 4.57 41.25 -17.35
CA MET A 105 4.46 40.96 -15.91
C MET A 105 3.10 40.34 -15.56
N LEU A 106 2.00 40.88 -16.09
CA LEU A 106 0.65 40.38 -15.84
C LEU A 106 0.47 38.93 -16.34
N THR A 107 1.03 38.61 -17.50
CA THR A 107 1.01 37.24 -18.05
C THR A 107 1.76 36.28 -17.14
N ILE A 108 2.94 36.66 -16.65
CA ILE A 108 3.75 35.82 -15.76
C ILE A 108 3.03 35.59 -14.44
N LEU A 109 2.50 36.64 -13.81
CA LEU A 109 1.75 36.53 -12.54
C LEU A 109 0.50 35.66 -12.69
N ARG A 110 -0.20 35.75 -13.83
CA ARG A 110 -1.32 34.87 -14.14
C ARG A 110 -0.88 33.41 -14.30
N ASN A 111 0.21 33.16 -15.02
CA ASN A 111 0.74 31.80 -15.19
C ASN A 111 1.14 31.18 -13.85
N ILE A 112 1.75 31.96 -12.96
CA ILE A 112 2.09 31.52 -11.60
C ILE A 112 0.84 31.10 -10.82
N GLN A 113 -0.29 31.80 -10.99
CA GLN A 113 -1.53 31.50 -10.27
C GLN A 113 -2.33 30.35 -10.89
N GLU A 114 -2.44 30.29 -12.22
CA GLU A 114 -3.43 29.46 -12.91
C GLU A 114 -2.84 28.21 -13.60
N ILE A 115 -1.57 28.24 -14.02
CA ILE A 115 -1.00 27.17 -14.85
C ILE A 115 -0.34 26.12 -13.97
N GLU A 116 -0.83 24.87 -14.09
CA GLU A 116 -0.24 23.71 -13.44
C GLU A 116 1.21 23.48 -13.88
N PRO A 117 2.12 23.12 -12.96
CA PRO A 117 3.52 22.93 -13.27
C PRO A 117 3.73 21.77 -14.26
N ILE A 118 4.51 22.02 -15.31
CA ILE A 118 4.94 21.00 -16.25
C ILE A 118 5.69 19.91 -15.46
N ARG A 119 5.32 18.66 -15.68
CA ARG A 119 5.98 17.52 -15.04
C ARG A 119 7.43 17.39 -15.53
N PRO A 120 8.43 17.33 -14.64
CA PRO A 120 9.84 17.14 -15.00
C PRO A 120 10.08 15.94 -15.93
N SER A 121 9.33 14.86 -15.78
CA SER A 121 9.41 13.68 -16.65
C SER A 121 9.06 13.95 -18.13
N LYS A 122 8.36 15.05 -18.44
CA LYS A 122 8.12 15.51 -19.81
C LYS A 122 9.31 16.26 -20.42
N LEU A 123 10.16 16.85 -19.56
CA LEU A 123 11.31 17.65 -19.98
C LEU A 123 12.60 16.83 -20.00
N VAL A 124 12.79 15.98 -18.98
CA VAL A 124 13.99 15.18 -18.78
C VAL A 124 13.66 13.70 -18.85
N ARG A 125 14.25 13.00 -19.81
CA ARG A 125 14.03 11.56 -20.01
C ARG A 125 14.54 10.78 -18.81
N ARG A 126 13.75 9.81 -18.32
CA ARG A 126 14.06 8.97 -17.13
C ARG A 126 14.24 9.77 -15.83
N PHE A 127 13.52 10.90 -15.68
CA PHE A 127 13.49 11.63 -14.42
C PHE A 127 12.97 10.76 -13.26
N ASN A 128 13.54 10.94 -12.07
CA ASN A 128 13.17 10.15 -10.90
C ASN A 128 11.74 10.49 -10.43
N THR A 129 10.87 9.48 -10.38
CA THR A 129 9.45 9.68 -10.02
C THR A 129 9.20 10.11 -8.57
N GLU A 130 10.13 9.83 -7.65
CA GLU A 130 10.06 10.30 -6.25
C GLU A 130 10.42 11.79 -6.17
N VAL A 131 11.48 12.21 -6.86
CA VAL A 131 11.87 13.62 -6.96
C VAL A 131 10.78 14.44 -7.65
N GLU A 132 10.18 13.89 -8.71
CA GLU A 132 9.03 14.53 -9.36
C GLU A 132 7.86 14.72 -8.39
N ALA A 133 7.56 13.73 -7.54
CA ALA A 133 6.50 13.86 -6.55
C ALA A 133 6.82 14.95 -5.51
N ILE A 134 8.07 15.05 -5.05
CA ILE A 134 8.53 16.11 -4.13
C ILE A 134 8.34 17.49 -4.78
N LEU A 135 8.77 17.65 -6.03
CA LEU A 135 8.66 18.89 -6.78
C LEU A 135 7.20 19.31 -6.97
N LEU A 136 6.34 18.40 -7.45
CA LEU A 136 4.94 18.70 -7.71
C LEU A 136 4.18 19.02 -6.41
N LYS A 137 4.49 18.34 -5.30
CA LYS A 137 3.92 18.67 -4.00
C LYS A 137 4.36 20.05 -3.51
N ALA A 138 5.64 20.40 -3.63
CA ALA A 138 6.13 21.73 -3.26
C ALA A 138 5.52 22.86 -4.12
N LEU A 139 5.24 22.57 -5.39
CA LEU A 139 4.71 23.51 -6.39
C LEU A 139 3.18 23.52 -6.52
N ALA A 140 2.45 22.83 -5.64
CA ALA A 140 0.99 22.85 -5.65
C ALA A 140 0.48 24.29 -5.51
N LYS A 141 -0.53 24.70 -6.29
CA LYS A 141 -1.00 26.10 -6.29
C LYS A 141 -1.62 26.50 -4.97
N GLU A 142 -2.49 25.64 -4.46
CA GLU A 142 -3.17 25.82 -3.20
C GLU A 142 -2.24 25.41 -2.02
N PRO A 143 -1.92 26.32 -1.07
CA PRO A 143 -0.96 26.06 0.01
C PRO A 143 -1.28 24.85 0.88
N SER A 144 -2.56 24.51 1.04
CA SER A 144 -2.98 23.34 1.82
C SER A 144 -2.54 21.99 1.23
N TYR A 145 -2.24 21.92 -0.08
CA TYR A 145 -1.71 20.71 -0.72
C TYR A 145 -0.16 20.65 -0.74
N ARG A 146 0.52 21.72 -0.29
CA ARG A 146 1.98 21.74 -0.19
C ARG A 146 2.47 21.03 1.08
N TYR A 147 3.79 20.96 1.25
CA TYR A 147 4.37 20.74 2.56
C TYR A 147 4.00 21.89 3.49
N GLN A 148 3.55 21.56 4.70
CA GLN A 148 3.08 22.56 5.66
C GLN A 148 4.24 23.29 6.35
N SER A 149 5.47 22.80 6.19
CA SER A 149 6.68 23.47 6.63
C SER A 149 7.87 23.13 5.73
N SER A 150 8.90 23.97 5.76
CA SER A 150 10.18 23.67 5.12
C SER A 150 10.86 22.42 5.70
N ALA A 151 10.54 22.06 6.95
CA ALA A 151 11.08 20.87 7.61
C ALA A 151 10.52 19.58 7.00
N GLU A 152 9.23 19.57 6.64
CA GLU A 152 8.63 18.43 5.93
C GLU A 152 9.24 18.26 4.53
N LEU A 153 9.47 19.36 3.80
CA LEU A 153 10.17 19.31 2.51
C LEU A 153 11.59 18.77 2.68
N GLN A 154 12.34 19.28 3.65
CA GLN A 154 13.68 18.79 3.98
C GLN A 154 13.66 17.28 4.28
N HIS A 155 12.70 16.83 5.08
CA HIS A 155 12.57 15.43 5.47
C HIS A 155 12.41 14.50 4.25
N ASP A 156 11.52 14.86 3.31
CA ASP A 156 11.31 14.06 2.10
C ASP A 156 12.53 14.06 1.19
N VAL A 157 13.25 15.18 1.07
CA VAL A 157 14.52 15.25 0.33
C VAL A 157 15.58 14.36 0.97
N GLU A 158 15.76 14.43 2.28
CA GLU A 158 16.71 13.58 3.01
C GLU A 158 16.34 12.10 2.92
N TYR A 159 15.05 11.78 3.00
CA TYR A 159 14.56 10.42 2.89
C TYR A 159 14.79 9.88 1.50
N TRP A 160 14.53 10.67 0.46
CA TRP A 160 14.89 10.31 -0.90
C TRP A 160 16.39 10.04 -1.05
N LEU A 161 17.26 10.93 -0.56
CA LEU A 161 18.72 10.76 -0.60
C LEU A 161 19.20 9.49 0.13
N LYS A 162 18.53 9.13 1.24
CA LYS A 162 18.81 7.92 2.03
C LYS A 162 18.13 6.66 1.46
N GLY A 163 17.37 6.77 0.36
CA GLY A 163 16.60 5.65 -0.19
C GLY A 163 15.47 5.17 0.72
N LEU A 164 14.89 6.06 1.53
CA LEU A 164 13.78 5.85 2.48
C LEU A 164 12.43 6.32 1.92
N PRO A 165 11.29 5.74 2.34
CA PRO A 165 9.98 6.08 1.78
C PRO A 165 9.57 7.52 2.06
N ILE A 166 9.22 8.28 1.03
CA ILE A 166 8.87 9.70 1.15
C ILE A 166 7.36 9.91 1.37
N ALA A 167 7.00 10.96 2.10
CA ALA A 167 5.61 11.34 2.37
C ALA A 167 4.87 11.77 1.10
N ALA A 168 5.55 12.35 0.10
CA ALA A 168 4.92 12.69 -1.18
C ALA A 168 4.40 11.48 -1.99
N ARG A 169 4.74 10.25 -1.61
CA ARG A 169 4.24 9.00 -2.24
C ARG A 169 3.67 7.99 -1.25
N SER A 170 3.33 8.41 -0.04
CA SER A 170 2.86 7.50 1.01
C SER A 170 1.51 6.82 0.71
N ASP A 171 0.77 7.29 -0.29
CA ASP A 171 -0.57 6.78 -0.63
C ASP A 171 -0.56 5.35 -1.19
N SER A 172 0.62 4.81 -1.54
CA SER A 172 0.77 3.47 -2.09
C SER A 172 1.38 2.48 -1.08
N SER A 173 0.54 1.61 -0.51
CA SER A 173 1.00 0.55 0.41
C SER A 173 2.01 -0.42 -0.24
N ILE A 174 1.91 -0.65 -1.55
CA ILE A 174 2.84 -1.48 -2.32
C ILE A 174 4.23 -0.84 -2.39
N TYR A 175 4.28 0.49 -2.55
CA TYR A 175 5.53 1.25 -2.55
C TYR A 175 6.24 1.14 -1.19
N LEU A 176 5.51 1.34 -0.10
CA LEU A 176 6.04 1.23 1.27
C LEU A 176 6.57 -0.19 1.54
N LEU A 177 5.80 -1.22 1.17
CA LEU A 177 6.20 -2.62 1.34
C LEU A 177 7.46 -2.95 0.56
N ARG A 178 7.55 -2.57 -0.72
CA ARG A 178 8.74 -2.82 -1.54
C ARG A 178 9.99 -2.17 -0.96
N LYS A 179 9.87 -0.93 -0.48
CA LYS A 179 10.99 -0.18 0.09
C LYS A 179 11.42 -0.77 1.44
N LEU A 180 10.47 -1.25 2.25
CA LEU A 180 10.74 -1.98 3.50
C LEU A 180 11.45 -3.32 3.24
N LEU A 181 10.98 -4.10 2.27
CA LEU A 181 11.58 -5.38 1.88
C LEU A 181 13.01 -5.18 1.35
N ASN A 182 13.24 -4.15 0.54
CA ASN A 182 14.58 -3.83 0.03
C ASN A 182 15.53 -3.37 1.15
N ARG A 183 15.03 -2.61 2.13
CA ARG A 183 15.81 -2.14 3.28
C ARG A 183 16.28 -3.28 4.18
N HIS A 184 15.45 -4.29 4.34
CA HIS A 184 15.67 -5.40 5.26
C HIS A 184 15.80 -6.75 4.54
N ARG A 185 16.54 -6.81 3.42
CA ARG A 185 16.66 -8.00 2.56
C ARG A 185 16.90 -9.32 3.30
N TYR A 186 17.69 -9.31 4.39
CA TYR A 186 17.97 -10.49 5.21
C TYR A 186 16.82 -10.84 6.17
N THR A 187 16.29 -9.85 6.89
CA THR A 187 15.17 -10.07 7.81
C THR A 187 13.91 -10.46 7.06
N SER A 188 13.65 -9.85 5.91
CA SER A 188 12.51 -10.18 5.03
C SER A 188 12.62 -11.57 4.43
N THR A 189 13.82 -12.05 4.08
CA THR A 189 14.00 -13.44 3.60
C THR A 189 13.79 -14.46 4.72
N VAL A 190 14.30 -14.19 5.94
CA VAL A 190 14.07 -15.05 7.11
C VAL A 190 12.59 -15.14 7.47
N VAL A 191 11.88 -14.00 7.54
CA VAL A 191 10.43 -13.97 7.81
C VAL A 191 9.65 -14.70 6.72
N GLY A 192 10.04 -14.51 5.45
CA GLY A 192 9.44 -15.24 4.32
C GLY A 192 9.60 -16.75 4.43
N LEU A 193 10.80 -17.23 4.80
CA LEU A 193 11.08 -18.64 5.05
C LEU A 193 10.25 -19.19 6.23
N LEU A 194 10.18 -18.45 7.34
CA LEU A 194 9.37 -18.84 8.49
C LEU A 194 7.88 -18.95 8.14
N LEU A 195 7.35 -18.00 7.36
CA LEU A 195 5.98 -18.06 6.87
C LEU A 195 5.73 -19.29 5.99
N LEU A 196 6.66 -19.63 5.10
CA LEU A 196 6.56 -20.84 4.29
C LEU A 196 6.58 -22.11 5.13
N ILE A 197 7.41 -22.15 6.18
CA ILE A 197 7.44 -23.28 7.13
C ILE A 197 6.10 -23.39 7.85
N VAL A 198 5.56 -22.28 8.37
CA VAL A 198 4.26 -22.26 9.07
C VAL A 198 3.13 -22.72 8.13
N LEU A 199 3.09 -22.21 6.90
CA LEU A 199 2.10 -22.62 5.90
C LEU A 199 2.23 -24.11 5.54
N GLY A 200 3.46 -24.60 5.40
CA GLY A 200 3.73 -26.02 5.18
C GLY A 200 3.26 -26.89 6.34
N PHE A 201 3.53 -26.48 7.58
CA PHE A 201 3.06 -27.15 8.78
C PHE A 201 1.53 -27.13 8.88
N SER A 202 0.89 -25.97 8.66
CA SER A 202 -0.56 -25.86 8.67
C SER A 202 -1.21 -26.75 7.61
N TYR A 203 -0.65 -26.81 6.41
CA TYR A 203 -1.12 -27.70 5.35
C TYR A 203 -0.94 -29.17 5.72
N ALA A 204 0.23 -29.57 6.22
CA ALA A 204 0.48 -30.95 6.65
C ALA A 204 -0.41 -31.38 7.82
N SER A 205 -0.62 -30.51 8.80
CA SER A 205 -1.56 -30.75 9.91
C SER A 205 -3.00 -30.89 9.43
N PHE A 206 -3.41 -30.06 8.47
CA PHE A 206 -4.74 -30.14 7.86
C PHE A 206 -4.93 -31.45 7.09
N ASP A 207 -3.95 -31.86 6.28
CA ASP A 207 -3.99 -33.11 5.52
C ASP A 207 -4.03 -34.35 6.44
N LEU A 208 -3.20 -34.34 7.50
CA LEU A 208 -3.20 -35.39 8.51
C LEU A 208 -4.56 -35.49 9.23
N TYR A 209 -5.15 -34.35 9.60
CA TYR A 209 -6.46 -34.28 10.24
C TYR A 209 -7.57 -34.86 9.34
N VAL A 210 -7.57 -34.48 8.06
CA VAL A 210 -8.55 -35.00 7.08
C VAL A 210 -8.37 -36.51 6.88
N THR A 211 -7.13 -36.98 6.79
CA THR A 211 -6.81 -38.41 6.63
C THR A 211 -7.26 -39.23 7.83
N ALA A 212 -6.96 -38.77 9.06
CA ALA A 212 -7.37 -39.43 10.30
C ALA A 212 -8.90 -39.57 10.40
N LYS A 213 -9.63 -38.50 10.04
CA LYS A 213 -11.10 -38.53 10.04
C LYS A 213 -11.65 -39.52 9.01
N LYS A 214 -11.00 -39.66 7.85
CA LYS A 214 -11.38 -40.62 6.80
C LYS A 214 -11.13 -42.07 7.24
N THR A 215 -10.04 -42.34 7.96
CA THR A 215 -9.74 -43.69 8.48
C THR A 215 -10.73 -44.12 9.54
N GLU A 216 -11.16 -43.21 10.43
CA GLU A 216 -12.17 -43.51 11.45
C GLU A 216 -13.53 -43.85 10.81
N GLY A 217 -13.94 -43.07 9.80
CA GLY A 217 -15.17 -43.36 9.05
C GLY A 217 -15.14 -44.71 8.35
N LYS A 218 -14.01 -45.10 7.74
CA LYS A 218 -13.84 -46.43 7.14
C LYS A 218 -13.86 -47.55 8.18
N ALA A 219 -13.21 -47.35 9.33
CA ALA A 219 -13.18 -48.34 10.40
C ALA A 219 -14.59 -48.58 10.98
N LYS A 220 -15.38 -47.52 11.17
CA LYS A 220 -16.79 -47.63 11.58
C LYS A 220 -17.64 -48.36 10.54
N ALA A 221 -17.51 -48.02 9.26
CA ALA A 221 -18.25 -48.68 8.19
C ALA A 221 -17.93 -50.19 8.10
N ILE A 222 -16.66 -50.58 8.24
CA ILE A 222 -16.25 -52.00 8.26
C ILE A 222 -16.80 -52.72 9.50
N ALA A 223 -16.78 -52.06 10.67
CA ALA A 223 -17.34 -52.62 11.90
C ALA A 223 -18.85 -52.84 11.79
N GLU A 224 -19.59 -51.86 11.26
CA GLU A 224 -21.04 -51.98 11.00
C GLU A 224 -21.35 -53.09 10.00
N GLU A 225 -20.58 -53.21 8.91
CA GLU A 225 -20.75 -54.29 7.94
C GLU A 225 -20.50 -55.67 8.56
N SER A 226 -19.47 -55.80 9.40
CA SER A 226 -19.15 -57.05 10.11
C SER A 226 -20.24 -57.43 11.11
N ALA A 227 -20.79 -56.46 11.85
CA ALA A 227 -21.88 -56.66 12.80
C ALA A 227 -23.18 -57.05 12.08
N ALA A 228 -23.50 -56.41 10.95
CA ALA A 228 -24.67 -56.75 10.14
C ALA A 228 -24.58 -58.18 9.56
N LYS A 229 -23.39 -58.60 9.11
CA LYS A 229 -23.15 -59.98 8.64
C LYS A 229 -23.29 -60.98 9.79
N ALA A 230 -22.74 -60.69 10.96
CA ALA A 230 -22.85 -61.56 12.13
C ALA A 230 -24.33 -61.72 12.57
N ALA A 231 -25.08 -60.61 12.64
CA ALA A 231 -26.50 -60.64 12.96
C ALA A 231 -27.31 -61.46 11.95
N LYS A 232 -27.01 -61.32 10.65
CA LYS A 232 -27.68 -62.11 9.60
C LYS A 232 -27.38 -63.60 9.71
N ASN A 233 -26.15 -63.98 10.06
CA ASN A 233 -25.78 -65.38 10.27
C ASN A 233 -26.49 -65.98 11.49
N ILE A 234 -26.54 -65.25 12.61
CA ILE A 234 -27.28 -65.70 13.81
C ILE A 234 -28.77 -65.88 13.50
N ALA A 235 -29.38 -64.93 12.77
CA ALA A 235 -30.78 -65.05 12.37
C ALA A 235 -31.02 -66.25 11.42
N LEU A 236 -30.07 -66.55 10.54
CA LEU A 236 -30.13 -67.72 9.66
C LEU A 236 -30.04 -69.03 10.47
N GLU A 237 -29.13 -69.11 11.43
CA GLU A 237 -29.00 -70.26 12.32
C GLU A 237 -30.27 -70.50 13.12
N GLN A 238 -30.86 -69.44 13.70
CA GLN A 238 -32.14 -69.53 14.39
C GLN A 238 -33.26 -70.04 13.47
N ARG A 239 -33.35 -69.51 12.24
CA ARG A 239 -34.34 -69.96 11.24
C ARG A 239 -34.17 -71.43 10.87
N VAL A 240 -32.94 -71.91 10.71
CA VAL A 240 -32.64 -73.33 10.44
C VAL A 240 -33.07 -74.20 11.62
N LEU A 241 -32.83 -73.73 12.86
CA LEU A 241 -33.21 -74.44 14.08
C LEU A 241 -34.74 -74.52 14.24
N GLU A 242 -35.45 -73.43 14.01
CA GLU A 242 -36.91 -73.38 13.98
C GLU A 242 -37.50 -74.33 12.93
N LEU A 243 -36.96 -74.31 11.70
CA LEU A 243 -37.39 -75.21 10.64
C LEU A 243 -37.14 -76.68 10.98
N ARG A 244 -36.00 -77.00 11.62
CA ARG A 244 -35.68 -78.36 12.05
C ARG A 244 -36.61 -78.83 13.18
N VAL A 245 -36.86 -77.99 14.19
CA VAL A 245 -37.78 -78.30 15.30
C VAL A 245 -39.22 -78.44 14.78
N GLY A 246 -39.67 -77.52 13.93
CA GLY A 246 -41.01 -77.59 13.31
C GLY A 246 -41.17 -78.83 12.42
N SER A 247 -40.16 -79.17 11.61
CA SER A 247 -40.15 -80.39 10.81
C SER A 247 -40.19 -81.65 11.68
N PHE A 248 -39.48 -81.66 12.82
CA PHE A 248 -39.51 -82.78 13.76
C PHE A 248 -40.87 -82.91 14.47
N SER A 249 -41.48 -81.79 14.88
CA SER A 249 -42.83 -81.77 15.45
C SER A 249 -43.87 -82.30 14.46
N ASN A 250 -43.80 -81.87 13.21
CA ASN A 250 -44.68 -82.35 12.14
C ASN A 250 -44.50 -83.86 11.87
N PHE A 251 -43.26 -84.35 11.97
CA PHE A 251 -42.95 -85.78 11.88
C PHE A 251 -43.59 -86.57 13.03
N LEU A 252 -43.46 -86.10 14.27
CA LEU A 252 -44.07 -86.75 15.43
C LEU A 252 -45.61 -86.78 15.34
N GLN A 253 -46.26 -85.71 14.89
CA GLN A 253 -47.71 -85.68 14.66
C GLN A 253 -48.16 -86.62 13.54
N ALA A 254 -47.37 -86.77 12.47
CA ALA A 254 -47.69 -87.70 11.38
C ALA A 254 -47.61 -89.17 11.83
N LEU A 255 -46.66 -89.49 12.73
CA LEU A 255 -46.52 -90.79 13.38
C LEU A 255 -47.71 -91.12 14.28
N ASP A 256 -48.11 -90.18 15.14
CA ASP A 256 -49.22 -90.36 16.10
C ASP A 256 -50.58 -90.50 15.38
N ALA A 257 -50.77 -89.78 14.27
CA ALA A 257 -51.99 -89.85 13.46
C ALA A 257 -52.10 -91.09 12.54
N GLY A 258 -51.14 -92.03 12.59
CA GLY A 258 -51.15 -93.26 11.77
C GLY A 258 -51.01 -93.03 10.26
N ARG A 259 -50.58 -91.83 9.82
CA ARG A 259 -50.47 -91.43 8.40
C ARG A 259 -49.08 -91.71 7.84
N LEU A 260 -48.67 -92.97 7.85
CA LEU A 260 -47.32 -93.42 7.40
C LEU A 260 -47.02 -93.10 5.93
N ALA A 261 -48.03 -92.95 5.06
CA ALA A 261 -47.84 -92.63 3.64
C ALA A 261 -47.29 -91.22 3.37
N GLN A 262 -47.41 -90.28 4.31
CA GLN A 262 -46.91 -88.90 4.16
C GLN A 262 -45.40 -88.75 4.47
N LEU A 263 -44.77 -89.80 5.02
CA LEU A 263 -43.34 -89.81 5.37
C LEU A 263 -42.41 -89.98 4.16
N GLN A 264 -42.94 -90.37 2.98
CA GLN A 264 -42.15 -90.64 1.78
C GLN A 264 -41.57 -89.36 1.13
N TYR A 265 -42.05 -88.17 1.50
CA TYR A 265 -41.65 -86.87 0.94
C TYR A 265 -40.85 -85.98 1.90
N MET A 266 -40.35 -86.51 3.01
CA MET A 266 -39.56 -85.74 3.97
C MET A 266 -38.13 -85.44 3.45
N PRO A 267 -37.57 -84.24 3.74
CA PRO A 267 -36.20 -83.88 3.35
C PRO A 267 -35.15 -84.86 3.89
N LYS A 268 -34.10 -85.13 3.09
CA LYS A 268 -33.01 -86.09 3.39
C LYS A 268 -32.23 -85.88 4.71
N TYR A 269 -32.46 -84.79 5.46
CA TYR A 269 -31.74 -84.47 6.70
C TYR A 269 -32.15 -85.34 7.91
N PHE A 270 -33.20 -86.15 7.79
CA PHE A 270 -33.68 -87.06 8.85
C PHE A 270 -33.44 -88.55 8.53
N ARG A 271 -32.69 -88.87 7.45
CA ARG A 271 -32.13 -90.21 7.23
C ARG A 271 -30.73 -90.31 7.80
#